data_AF-Q5MXK0-F1
#
_entry.id   AF-Q5MXK0-F1
#
_cell.length_a   1.000
_cell.length_b   1.000
_cell.length_c   1.000
_cell.angle_alpha   90.00
_cell.angle_beta   90.00
_cell.angle_gamma   90.00
#
_symmetry.space_group_name_H-M   'P 1'
#
loop_
_entity.id
_entity.type
_entity.pdbx_description
1 polymer ?
#
loop_
_entity_poly.entity_id
_entity_poly.type
_entity_poly.pdbx_seq_one_letter_code
_entity_poly.pdbx_strand_id
1 'polypeptide(L)'
;MILPSDAPAVLDKDVLWLDLLNPDRTEEALAERLLGLPLPTRDDLKDIEPSSRLYMDDHGVYMTASLLCKAESDLPHLADVAFILGGGRLVTVRYAEPRAFGLFNAAFSRNHAHCTSNAVMLARLLETVVDRTAEILEIAGMRVDALSGDVFVDRSRTKRRAARFLEDRLFDIASHHRLVSKTRDSLASLSRLSSFLLSVEPFKTSGEPRDLCKVISHDIQSLSEHAGFIASNISFMLDASLGLINVEQNS
;
A
#
# COMPACT_ATOMS: atom_id res chain seq x y z
N MET A 1 18.42 9.40 -13.36
CA MET A 1 19.20 8.45 -12.56
C MET A 1 20.51 9.13 -12.22
N ILE A 2 20.82 9.28 -10.92
CA ILE A 2 22.10 9.84 -10.46
C ILE A 2 22.93 8.65 -10.01
N LEU A 3 24.03 8.35 -10.71
CA LEU A 3 24.94 7.29 -10.31
C LEU A 3 25.97 7.85 -9.31
N PRO A 4 26.42 7.07 -8.30
CA PRO A 4 27.42 7.54 -7.36
C PRO A 4 28.74 8.02 -7.99
N SER A 5 29.10 7.45 -9.15
CA SER A 5 30.30 7.82 -9.91
C SER A 5 30.22 9.21 -10.54
N ASP A 6 29.01 9.70 -10.84
CA ASP A 6 28.77 10.96 -11.57
C ASP A 6 27.86 11.90 -10.76
N ALA A 7 27.91 11.80 -9.44
CA ALA A 7 27.02 12.55 -8.57
C ALA A 7 27.33 14.05 -8.62
N PRO A 8 26.32 14.92 -8.81
CA PRO A 8 26.54 16.36 -8.77
C PRO A 8 26.97 16.80 -7.38
N ALA A 9 27.66 17.94 -7.27
CA ALA A 9 28.00 18.50 -5.95
C ALA A 9 26.75 18.99 -5.19
N VAL A 10 25.72 19.42 -5.92
CA VAL A 10 24.45 19.95 -5.40
C VAL A 10 23.32 19.51 -6.32
N LEU A 11 22.17 19.13 -5.76
CA LEU A 11 20.96 18.84 -6.53
C LEU A 11 20.33 20.14 -7.06
N ASP A 12 19.88 20.10 -8.31
CA ASP A 12 19.11 21.20 -8.90
C ASP A 12 17.85 21.49 -8.05
N LYS A 13 17.48 22.77 -7.94
CA LYS A 13 16.31 23.22 -7.19
C LYS A 13 15.00 22.73 -7.81
N ASP A 14 15.02 22.44 -9.11
CA ASP A 14 13.85 21.94 -9.84
C ASP A 14 13.60 20.44 -9.61
N VAL A 15 14.52 19.73 -8.96
CA VAL A 15 14.33 18.32 -8.55
C VAL A 15 13.39 18.28 -7.35
N LEU A 16 12.14 17.92 -7.60
CA LEU A 16 11.10 17.81 -6.55
C LEU A 16 11.10 16.47 -5.82
N TRP A 17 11.60 15.39 -6.44
CA TRP A 17 11.56 14.03 -5.88
C TRP A 17 12.82 13.23 -6.16
N LEU A 18 13.32 12.57 -5.11
CA LEU A 18 14.40 11.59 -5.15
C LEU A 18 13.85 10.22 -4.69
N ASP A 19 13.86 9.23 -5.57
CA ASP A 19 13.42 7.86 -5.27
C ASP A 19 14.63 6.93 -5.12
N LEU A 20 14.84 6.39 -3.91
CA LEU A 20 15.87 5.42 -3.58
C LEU A 20 15.25 4.02 -3.57
N LEU A 21 15.47 3.26 -4.64
CA LEU A 21 15.04 1.87 -4.77
C LEU A 21 16.20 0.92 -4.49
N ASN A 22 16.09 0.15 -3.41
CA ASN A 22 17.12 -0.76 -2.92
C ASN A 22 18.50 -0.09 -2.81
N PRO A 23 18.59 1.11 -2.18
CA PRO A 23 19.86 1.81 -2.14
C PRO A 23 20.90 0.99 -1.38
N ASP A 24 22.13 1.00 -1.87
CA ASP A 24 23.26 0.54 -1.06
C ASP A 24 23.73 1.65 -0.09
N ARG A 25 24.68 1.32 0.80
CA ARG A 25 25.20 2.27 1.79
C ARG A 25 25.89 3.50 1.14
N THR A 26 26.45 3.34 -0.06
CA THR A 26 27.10 4.43 -0.78
C THR A 26 26.05 5.39 -1.34
N GLU A 27 24.96 4.87 -1.89
CA GLU A 27 23.82 5.64 -2.38
C GLU A 27 23.06 6.34 -1.26
N GLU A 28 22.87 5.67 -0.10
CA GLU A 28 22.31 6.29 1.10
C GLU A 28 23.15 7.50 1.55
N ALA A 29 24.45 7.29 1.79
CA ALA A 29 25.34 8.35 2.25
C ALA A 29 25.45 9.51 1.24
N LEU A 30 25.37 9.18 -0.06
CA LEU A 30 25.33 10.18 -1.11
C LEU A 30 24.05 11.03 -1.03
N ALA A 31 22.89 10.38 -0.91
CA ALA A 31 21.62 11.07 -0.82
C ALA A 31 21.55 11.95 0.44
N GLU A 32 21.98 11.44 1.60
CA GLU A 32 22.06 12.22 2.85
C GLU A 32 22.93 13.46 2.68
N ARG A 33 24.11 13.32 2.06
CA ARG A 33 25.01 14.44 1.78
C ARG A 33 24.38 15.47 0.85
N LEU A 34 23.68 15.02 -0.20
CA LEU A 34 23.05 15.89 -1.19
C LEU A 34 21.82 16.63 -0.62
N LEU A 35 21.09 16.00 0.30
CA LEU A 35 19.88 16.53 0.90
C LEU A 35 20.16 17.34 2.18
N GLY A 36 21.27 17.07 2.86
CA GLY A 36 21.59 17.67 4.15
C GLY A 36 20.71 17.17 5.29
N LEU A 37 20.19 15.95 5.19
CA LEU A 37 19.33 15.31 6.19
C LEU A 37 19.63 13.81 6.29
N PRO A 38 19.46 13.20 7.47
CA PRO A 38 19.60 11.75 7.64
C PRO A 38 18.44 11.02 6.95
N LEU A 39 18.71 9.86 6.36
CA LEU A 39 17.69 9.01 5.77
C LEU A 39 17.49 7.76 6.62
N PRO A 40 16.24 7.27 6.77
CA PRO A 40 16.00 6.05 7.53
C PRO A 40 16.66 4.86 6.83
N THR A 41 17.42 4.09 7.60
CA THR A 41 18.06 2.87 7.13
C THR A 41 17.03 1.75 6.99
N ARG A 42 17.42 0.66 6.32
CA ARG A 42 16.57 -0.53 6.20
C ARG A 42 16.10 -1.09 7.56
N ASP A 43 16.92 -0.97 8.61
CA ASP A 43 16.58 -1.49 9.93
C ASP A 43 15.58 -0.57 10.64
N ASP A 44 15.73 0.75 10.51
CA ASP A 44 14.78 1.72 11.08
C ASP A 44 13.36 1.52 10.51
N LEU A 45 13.24 1.15 9.23
CA LEU A 45 11.94 0.89 8.60
C LEU A 45 11.21 -0.34 9.16
N LYS A 46 11.91 -1.24 9.87
CA LYS A 46 11.30 -2.42 10.50
C LYS A 46 10.63 -2.08 11.83
N ASP A 47 10.90 -0.90 12.40
CA ASP A 47 10.30 -0.50 13.65
C ASP A 47 8.79 -0.33 13.49
N ILE A 48 8.04 -1.03 14.35
CA ILE A 48 6.58 -1.01 14.33
C ILE A 48 6.00 0.09 15.23
N GLU A 49 6.83 0.71 16.07
CA GLU A 49 6.41 1.72 17.03
C GLU A 49 5.89 2.98 16.31
N PRO A 50 4.67 3.47 16.60
CA PRO A 50 4.08 4.60 15.90
C PRO A 50 4.97 5.85 15.87
N SER A 51 5.71 6.12 16.95
CA SER A 51 6.65 7.24 17.08
C SER A 51 7.86 7.13 16.17
N SER A 52 8.28 5.92 15.79
CA SER A 52 9.39 5.69 14.86
C SER A 52 8.92 5.71 13.40
N ARG A 53 7.61 5.55 13.16
CA ARG A 53 7.05 5.51 11.80
C ARG A 53 6.57 6.86 11.30
N LEU A 54 6.02 7.72 12.16
CA LEU A 54 5.48 9.03 11.81
C LEU A 54 6.01 10.08 12.79
N TYR A 55 6.93 10.92 12.34
CA TYR A 55 7.54 11.93 13.19
C TYR A 55 8.03 13.15 12.41
N MET A 56 8.37 14.20 13.15
CA MET A 56 9.05 15.39 12.65
C MET A 56 10.30 15.61 13.49
N ASP A 57 11.35 16.10 12.84
CA ASP A 57 12.56 16.58 13.49
C ASP A 57 12.98 17.94 12.87
N ASP A 58 14.21 18.38 13.14
CA ASP A 58 14.76 19.63 12.62
C ASP A 58 15.00 19.62 11.09
N HIS A 59 14.99 18.45 10.46
CA HIS A 59 15.26 18.25 9.04
C HIS A 59 13.99 18.13 8.19
N GLY A 60 12.89 17.64 8.76
CA GLY A 60 11.64 17.53 8.04
C GLY A 60 10.60 16.59 8.65
N VAL A 61 9.72 16.09 7.77
CA VAL A 61 8.63 15.16 8.11
C VAL A 61 8.99 13.78 7.58
N TYR A 62 8.95 12.77 8.46
CA TYR A 62 9.27 11.39 8.13
C TYR A 62 8.04 10.53 8.34
N MET A 63 7.71 9.73 7.32
CA MET A 63 6.54 8.88 7.33
C MET A 63 6.85 7.53 6.73
N THR A 64 6.52 6.46 7.42
CA THR A 64 6.64 5.10 6.90
C THR A 64 5.26 4.49 6.75
N ALA A 65 4.94 4.03 5.54
CA ALA A 65 3.71 3.28 5.27
C ALA A 65 4.00 1.88 4.74
N SER A 66 3.19 0.92 5.19
CA SER A 66 3.20 -0.45 4.70
C SER A 66 2.33 -0.57 3.44
N LEU A 67 2.96 -0.83 2.29
CA LEU A 67 2.30 -0.89 0.98
C LEU A 67 2.21 -2.31 0.45
N LEU A 68 1.09 -2.64 -0.19
CA LEU A 68 0.87 -3.97 -0.75
C LEU A 68 1.72 -4.21 -2.00
N CYS A 69 2.43 -5.33 -2.02
CA CYS A 69 3.28 -5.79 -3.11
C CYS A 69 2.85 -7.18 -3.58
N LYS A 70 3.04 -7.43 -4.89
CA LYS A 70 2.74 -8.71 -5.56
C LYS A 70 1.32 -9.23 -5.28
N ALA A 71 0.33 -8.33 -5.33
CA ALA A 71 -1.07 -8.63 -5.02
C ALA A 71 -1.69 -9.69 -5.95
N GLU A 72 -1.16 -9.81 -7.17
CA GLU A 72 -1.58 -10.76 -8.20
C GLU A 72 -0.88 -12.12 -8.07
N SER A 73 0.07 -12.26 -7.14
CA SER A 73 0.77 -13.51 -6.87
C SER A 73 0.12 -14.30 -5.74
N ASP A 74 0.53 -15.56 -5.56
CA ASP A 74 0.05 -16.40 -4.45
C ASP A 74 0.50 -15.90 -3.07
N LEU A 75 1.58 -15.11 -3.02
CA LEU A 75 2.21 -14.62 -1.79
C LEU A 75 2.28 -13.08 -1.78
N PRO A 76 1.12 -12.40 -1.65
CA PRO A 76 1.10 -10.97 -1.43
C PRO A 76 1.76 -10.65 -0.08
N HIS A 77 2.48 -9.54 -0.02
CA HIS A 77 3.15 -9.08 1.20
C HIS A 77 3.12 -7.57 1.29
N LEU A 78 3.33 -7.07 2.50
CA LEU A 78 3.53 -5.64 2.74
C LEU A 78 5.01 -5.34 2.69
N ALA A 79 5.34 -4.19 2.10
CA ALA A 79 6.66 -3.61 2.15
C ALA A 79 6.57 -2.21 2.72
N ASP A 80 7.46 -1.91 3.66
CA ASP A 80 7.54 -0.59 4.25
C ASP A 80 8.29 0.36 3.33
N VAL A 81 7.68 1.53 3.11
CA VAL A 81 8.21 2.59 2.28
C VAL A 81 8.28 3.86 3.11
N ALA A 82 9.47 4.46 3.16
CA ALA A 82 9.68 5.75 3.77
C ALA A 82 9.32 6.86 2.78
N PHE A 83 8.63 7.87 3.25
CA PHE A 83 8.31 9.12 2.60
C PHE A 83 8.83 10.25 3.48
N ILE A 84 9.75 11.03 2.96
CA ILE A 84 10.37 12.15 3.69
C ILE A 84 10.07 13.44 2.93
N LEU A 85 9.52 14.43 3.63
CA LEU A 85 9.45 15.81 3.15
C LEU A 85 10.51 16.62 3.89
N GLY A 86 11.61 16.92 3.21
CA GLY A 86 12.77 17.59 3.80
C GLY A 86 13.67 18.18 2.72
N GLY A 87 14.44 19.21 3.06
CA GLY A 87 15.34 19.87 2.11
C GLY A 87 14.65 20.44 0.86
N GLY A 88 13.36 20.79 0.96
CA GLY A 88 12.53 21.26 -0.16
C GLY A 88 12.11 20.19 -1.16
N ARG A 89 12.24 18.90 -0.82
CA ARG A 89 12.02 17.76 -1.72
C ARG A 89 11.19 16.68 -1.06
N LEU A 90 10.60 15.83 -1.90
CA LEU A 90 10.10 14.52 -1.52
C LEU A 90 11.24 13.51 -1.68
N VAL A 91 11.43 12.66 -0.70
CA VAL A 91 12.35 11.51 -0.80
C VAL A 91 11.59 10.24 -0.48
N THR A 92 11.76 9.22 -1.31
CA THR A 92 11.23 7.87 -1.02
C THR A 92 12.36 6.88 -0.85
N VAL A 93 12.30 6.07 0.21
CA VAL A 93 13.25 4.97 0.44
C VAL A 93 12.48 3.67 0.51
N ARG A 94 12.80 2.73 -0.38
CA ARG A 94 12.04 1.48 -0.52
C ARG A 94 12.94 0.31 -0.90
N TYR A 95 12.66 -0.84 -0.29
CA TYR A 95 13.36 -2.12 -0.54
C TYR A 95 12.48 -3.15 -1.26
N ALA A 96 11.39 -2.66 -1.84
CA ALA A 96 10.47 -3.41 -2.67
C ALA A 96 9.91 -2.46 -3.73
N GLU A 97 9.15 -3.03 -4.66
CA GLU A 97 8.56 -2.30 -5.76
C GLU A 97 7.03 -2.46 -5.76
N PRO A 98 6.32 -1.66 -4.94
CA PRO A 98 4.88 -1.56 -5.04
C PRO A 98 4.49 -1.08 -6.45
N ARG A 99 3.52 -1.75 -7.07
CA ARG A 99 3.10 -1.46 -8.45
C ARG A 99 2.69 0.00 -8.67
N ALA A 100 2.19 0.66 -7.63
CA ALA A 100 1.81 2.07 -7.65
C ALA A 100 2.95 3.01 -8.08
N PHE A 101 4.20 2.75 -7.70
CA PHE A 101 5.35 3.58 -8.12
C PHE A 101 5.57 3.51 -9.64
N GLY A 102 5.48 2.32 -10.23
CA GLY A 102 5.57 2.14 -11.68
C GLY A 102 4.41 2.83 -12.42
N LEU A 103 3.19 2.73 -11.89
CA LEU A 103 2.01 3.41 -12.44
C LEU A 103 2.17 4.93 -12.38
N PHE A 104 2.63 5.46 -11.24
CA PHE A 104 2.87 6.88 -11.04
C PHE A 104 3.96 7.40 -12.00
N ASN A 105 5.11 6.70 -12.10
CA ASN A 105 6.19 7.06 -13.03
C ASN A 105 5.73 7.09 -14.49
N ALA A 106 4.93 6.10 -14.90
CA ALA A 106 4.38 6.02 -16.25
C ALA A 106 3.40 7.18 -16.53
N ALA A 107 2.56 7.53 -15.56
CA ALA A 107 1.65 8.67 -15.66
C ALA A 107 2.40 10.01 -15.70
N PHE A 108 3.38 10.18 -14.81
CA PHE A 108 4.21 11.37 -14.71
C PHE A 108 4.96 11.67 -16.01
N SER A 109 5.54 10.64 -16.64
CA SER A 109 6.26 10.77 -17.92
C SER A 109 5.37 11.23 -19.09
N ARG A 110 4.06 11.05 -19.00
CA ARG A 110 3.11 11.48 -20.03
C ARG A 110 2.55 12.87 -19.80
N ASN A 111 2.52 13.36 -18.56
CA ASN A 111 1.90 14.64 -18.23
C ASN A 111 2.50 15.29 -16.97
N HIS A 112 3.67 15.92 -17.12
CA HIS A 112 4.41 16.57 -16.03
C HIS A 112 3.68 17.77 -15.39
N ALA A 113 2.65 18.31 -16.03
CA ALA A 113 2.01 19.58 -15.65
C ALA A 113 1.28 19.56 -14.29
N HIS A 114 1.11 18.39 -13.66
CA HIS A 114 0.26 18.22 -12.48
C HIS A 114 1.00 18.16 -11.13
N CYS A 115 2.34 18.23 -11.12
CA CYS A 115 3.12 18.22 -9.87
C CYS A 115 3.84 19.55 -9.67
N THR A 116 3.18 20.49 -8.99
CA THR A 116 3.67 21.86 -8.79
C THR A 116 4.61 22.02 -7.58
N SER A 117 4.66 21.03 -6.69
CA SER A 117 5.51 21.02 -5.49
C SER A 117 5.77 19.59 -5.00
N ASN A 118 6.75 19.42 -4.10
CA ASN A 118 7.03 18.15 -3.44
C ASN A 118 5.80 17.58 -2.68
N ALA A 119 4.99 18.44 -2.07
CA ALA A 119 3.81 18.03 -1.32
C ALA A 119 2.67 17.58 -2.24
N VAL A 120 2.44 18.29 -3.36
CA VAL A 120 1.50 17.82 -4.40
C VAL A 120 1.98 16.49 -4.97
N MET A 121 3.29 16.35 -5.22
CA MET A 121 3.86 15.10 -5.72
C MET A 121 3.65 13.94 -4.74
N LEU A 122 3.87 14.14 -3.44
CA LEU A 122 3.56 13.15 -2.41
C LEU A 122 2.07 12.78 -2.42
N ALA A 123 1.19 13.77 -2.44
CA ALA A 123 -0.25 13.54 -2.44
C ALA A 123 -0.69 12.71 -3.65
N ARG A 124 -0.19 13.03 -4.85
CA ARG A 124 -0.50 12.28 -6.09
C ARG A 124 0.08 10.87 -6.10
N LEU A 125 1.25 10.67 -5.52
CA LEU A 125 1.81 9.32 -5.33
C LEU A 125 0.93 8.50 -4.37
N LEU A 126 0.48 9.10 -3.26
CA LEU A 126 -0.43 8.44 -2.32
C LEU A 126 -1.81 8.16 -2.94
N GLU A 127 -2.35 9.07 -3.74
CA GLU A 127 -3.55 8.86 -4.55
C GLU A 127 -3.39 7.62 -5.44
N THR A 128 -2.29 7.52 -6.18
CA THR A 128 -1.99 6.35 -7.02
C THR A 128 -1.87 5.05 -6.20
N VAL A 129 -1.33 5.12 -4.99
CA VAL A 129 -1.26 3.98 -4.06
C VAL A 129 -2.66 3.56 -3.60
N VAL A 130 -3.53 4.51 -3.27
CA VAL A 130 -4.92 4.25 -2.86
C VAL A 130 -5.75 3.70 -4.01
N ASP A 131 -5.63 4.25 -5.22
CA ASP A 131 -6.28 3.74 -6.43
C ASP A 131 -5.89 2.28 -6.71
N ARG A 132 -4.59 1.97 -6.61
CA ARG A 132 -4.14 0.59 -6.79
C ARG A 132 -4.69 -0.33 -5.70
N THR A 133 -4.82 0.17 -4.48
CA THR A 133 -5.40 -0.58 -3.35
C THR A 133 -6.88 -0.87 -3.59
N ALA A 134 -7.63 0.11 -4.14
CA ALA A 134 -9.03 -0.06 -4.54
C ALA A 134 -9.19 -1.15 -5.61
N GLU A 135 -8.39 -1.11 -6.67
CA GLU A 135 -8.42 -2.11 -7.74
C GLU A 135 -8.13 -3.53 -7.21
N ILE A 136 -7.16 -3.68 -6.29
CA ILE A 136 -6.88 -4.97 -5.64
C ILE A 136 -8.09 -5.48 -4.87
N LEU A 137 -8.74 -4.58 -4.13
CA LEU A 137 -9.87 -4.92 -3.29
C LEU A 137 -11.10 -5.29 -4.12
N GLU A 138 -11.35 -4.57 -5.22
CA GLU A 138 -12.42 -4.89 -6.18
C GLU A 138 -12.23 -6.29 -6.78
N ILE A 139 -11.01 -6.61 -7.22
CA ILE A 139 -10.68 -7.94 -7.74
C ILE A 139 -10.86 -9.01 -6.66
N ALA A 140 -10.44 -8.74 -5.43
CA ALA A 140 -10.61 -9.67 -4.31
C ALA A 140 -12.10 -9.92 -4.01
N GLY A 141 -12.92 -8.86 -3.98
CA GLY A 141 -14.37 -8.95 -3.80
C GLY A 141 -15.02 -9.82 -4.87
N MET A 142 -14.74 -9.55 -6.16
CA MET A 142 -15.26 -10.36 -7.27
C MET A 142 -14.90 -11.85 -7.16
N ARG A 143 -13.67 -12.17 -6.72
CA ARG A 143 -13.22 -13.55 -6.56
C ARG A 143 -13.92 -14.25 -5.39
N VAL A 144 -14.12 -13.54 -4.28
CA VAL A 144 -14.87 -14.05 -3.12
C VAL A 144 -16.33 -14.31 -3.48
N ASP A 145 -16.97 -13.42 -4.23
CA ASP A 145 -18.36 -13.59 -4.67
C ASP A 145 -18.51 -14.80 -5.61
N ALA A 146 -17.58 -14.99 -6.56
CA ALA A 146 -17.56 -16.16 -7.43
C ALA A 146 -17.39 -17.47 -6.63
N LEU A 147 -16.47 -17.47 -5.66
CA LEU A 147 -16.22 -18.63 -4.80
C LEU A 147 -17.43 -18.95 -3.90
N SER A 148 -18.16 -17.93 -3.43
CA SER A 148 -19.42 -18.10 -2.69
C SER A 148 -20.48 -18.79 -3.55
N GLY A 149 -20.62 -18.39 -4.82
CA GLY A 149 -21.49 -19.05 -5.79
C GLY A 149 -21.15 -20.53 -5.98
N ASP A 150 -19.86 -20.81 -6.14
CA ASP A 150 -19.36 -22.18 -6.27
C ASP A 150 -19.66 -23.03 -5.04
N VAL A 151 -19.49 -22.51 -3.82
CA VAL A 151 -19.73 -23.27 -2.58
C VAL A 151 -21.22 -23.50 -2.32
N PHE A 152 -22.09 -22.50 -2.51
CA PHE A 152 -23.48 -22.56 -2.02
C PHE A 152 -24.56 -22.78 -3.08
N VAL A 153 -24.41 -22.25 -4.30
CA VAL A 153 -25.53 -22.19 -5.27
C VAL A 153 -25.63 -23.46 -6.12
N ASP A 154 -24.51 -24.11 -6.41
CA ASP A 154 -24.45 -25.28 -7.29
C ASP A 154 -24.78 -26.60 -6.53
N ARG A 155 -25.91 -26.60 -5.83
CA ARG A 155 -26.59 -27.77 -5.24
C ARG A 155 -27.50 -28.51 -6.24
N SER A 156 -27.68 -27.95 -7.44
CA SER A 156 -28.79 -28.33 -8.33
C SER A 156 -28.54 -29.54 -9.23
N ARG A 157 -27.31 -30.05 -9.41
CA ARG A 157 -27.07 -31.14 -10.39
C ARG A 157 -26.10 -32.23 -9.90
N THR A 158 -26.70 -33.21 -9.21
CA THR A 158 -26.52 -34.66 -9.47
C THR A 158 -25.37 -35.48 -8.85
N LYS A 159 -24.45 -35.00 -8.01
CA LYS A 159 -23.57 -35.89 -7.20
C LYS A 159 -23.19 -35.25 -5.85
N ARG A 160 -23.20 -36.02 -4.75
CA ARG A 160 -22.52 -35.66 -3.48
C ARG A 160 -21.15 -35.07 -3.84
N ARG A 161 -20.87 -33.82 -3.46
CA ARG A 161 -19.55 -33.22 -3.69
C ARG A 161 -18.57 -33.96 -2.78
N ALA A 162 -17.50 -34.50 -3.36
CA ALA A 162 -16.48 -35.17 -2.55
C ALA A 162 -15.91 -34.16 -1.55
N ALA A 163 -15.69 -34.56 -0.29
CA ALA A 163 -15.08 -33.73 0.74
C ALA A 163 -13.80 -33.02 0.25
N ARG A 164 -13.03 -33.69 -0.61
CA ARG A 164 -11.84 -33.16 -1.29
C ARG A 164 -12.08 -31.89 -2.10
N PHE A 165 -13.24 -31.72 -2.75
CA PHE A 165 -13.58 -30.48 -3.45
C PHE A 165 -13.75 -29.31 -2.49
N LEU A 166 -14.40 -29.53 -1.35
CA LEU A 166 -14.58 -28.50 -0.32
C LEU A 166 -13.23 -28.16 0.34
N GLU A 167 -12.36 -29.14 0.56
CA GLU A 167 -10.98 -28.95 1.03
C GLU A 167 -10.16 -28.09 0.05
N ASP A 168 -10.24 -28.35 -1.25
CA ASP A 168 -9.57 -27.53 -2.27
C ASP A 168 -10.05 -26.07 -2.20
N ARG A 169 -11.36 -25.83 -1.98
CA ARG A 169 -11.91 -24.47 -1.81
C ARG A 169 -11.46 -23.77 -0.53
N LEU A 170 -11.11 -24.51 0.53
CA LEU A 170 -10.55 -23.89 1.74
C LEU A 170 -9.20 -23.21 1.44
N PHE A 171 -8.40 -23.73 0.51
CA PHE A 171 -7.16 -23.07 0.09
C PHE A 171 -7.44 -21.75 -0.64
N ASP A 172 -8.45 -21.71 -1.52
CA ASP A 172 -8.88 -20.49 -2.20
C ASP A 172 -9.37 -19.44 -1.18
N ILE A 173 -10.22 -19.84 -0.23
CA ILE A 173 -10.71 -18.99 0.86
C ILE A 173 -9.53 -18.43 1.67
N ALA A 174 -8.57 -19.28 2.06
CA ALA A 174 -7.39 -18.87 2.83
C ALA A 174 -6.50 -17.87 2.05
N SER A 175 -6.36 -18.06 0.73
CA SER A 175 -5.61 -17.15 -0.13
C SER A 175 -6.28 -15.77 -0.21
N HIS A 176 -7.60 -15.72 -0.43
CA HIS A 176 -8.36 -14.46 -0.43
C HIS A 176 -8.35 -13.78 0.93
N HIS A 177 -8.49 -14.55 2.02
CA HIS A 177 -8.37 -14.03 3.37
C HIS A 177 -7.02 -13.32 3.56
N ARG A 178 -5.91 -13.99 3.18
CA ARG A 178 -4.56 -13.42 3.28
C ARG A 178 -4.44 -12.10 2.52
N LEU A 179 -4.92 -12.05 1.27
CA LEU A 179 -4.88 -10.82 0.47
C LEU A 179 -5.66 -9.69 1.15
N VAL A 180 -6.91 -9.94 1.54
CA VAL A 180 -7.77 -8.93 2.17
C VAL A 180 -7.22 -8.47 3.52
N SER A 181 -6.67 -9.37 4.34
CA SER A 181 -5.99 -8.99 5.58
C SER A 181 -4.82 -8.04 5.33
N LYS A 182 -3.97 -8.33 4.33
CA LYS A 182 -2.85 -7.46 3.99
C LYS A 182 -3.31 -6.12 3.42
N THR A 183 -4.38 -6.11 2.62
CA THR A 183 -4.99 -4.86 2.15
C THR A 183 -5.49 -4.00 3.32
N ARG A 184 -6.13 -4.60 4.33
CA ARG A 184 -6.58 -3.90 5.55
C ARG A 184 -5.42 -3.33 6.36
N ASP A 185 -4.36 -4.10 6.54
CA ASP A 185 -3.14 -3.63 7.22
C ASP A 185 -2.53 -2.42 6.49
N SER A 186 -2.49 -2.46 5.15
CA SER A 186 -2.00 -1.35 4.32
C SER A 186 -2.89 -0.11 4.47
N LEU A 187 -4.21 -0.27 4.36
CA LEU A 187 -5.18 0.83 4.54
C LEU A 187 -5.08 1.45 5.93
N ALA A 188 -4.91 0.65 6.98
CA ALA A 188 -4.71 1.15 8.34
C ALA A 188 -3.41 1.96 8.46
N SER A 189 -2.33 1.53 7.79
CA SER A 189 -1.08 2.30 7.73
C SER A 189 -1.25 3.62 6.98
N LEU A 190 -1.93 3.60 5.84
CA LEU A 190 -2.19 4.78 5.01
C LEU A 190 -3.12 5.78 5.74
N SER A 191 -4.11 5.30 6.48
CA SER A 191 -5.02 6.13 7.29
C SER A 191 -4.28 6.92 8.38
N ARG A 192 -3.32 6.27 9.07
CA ARG A 192 -2.47 6.95 10.06
C ARG A 192 -1.57 7.99 9.39
N LEU A 193 -0.96 7.64 8.25
CA LEU A 193 -0.12 8.55 7.48
C LEU A 193 -0.91 9.77 7.00
N SER A 194 -2.10 9.58 6.42
CA SER A 194 -2.91 10.69 5.88
C SER A 194 -3.42 11.61 6.99
N SER A 195 -3.78 11.05 8.14
CA SER A 195 -4.16 11.81 9.33
C SER A 195 -2.99 12.65 9.87
N PHE A 196 -1.78 12.07 9.89
CA PHE A 196 -0.57 12.77 10.29
C PHE A 196 -0.20 13.88 9.29
N LEU A 197 -0.31 13.61 7.98
CA LEU A 197 -0.07 14.62 6.95
C LEU A 197 -0.92 15.88 7.18
N LEU A 198 -2.21 15.73 7.47
CA LEU A 198 -3.09 16.89 7.73
C LEU A 198 -2.68 17.73 8.96
N SER A 199 -1.75 17.25 9.78
CA SER A 199 -1.20 17.97 10.93
C SER A 199 0.10 18.73 10.66
N VAL A 200 0.75 18.51 9.50
CA VAL A 200 2.06 19.08 9.15
C VAL A 200 1.98 20.03 7.94
N GLU A 201 2.90 20.98 7.82
CA GLU A 201 2.97 21.84 6.64
C GLU A 201 3.53 21.07 5.42
N PRO A 202 3.09 21.38 4.19
CA PRO A 202 2.07 22.37 3.83
C PRO A 202 0.62 21.84 3.87
N PHE A 203 0.39 20.60 4.30
CA PHE A 203 -0.92 19.93 4.30
C PHE A 203 -1.88 20.43 5.38
N LYS A 204 -1.37 21.11 6.40
CA LYS A 204 -2.15 21.79 7.44
C LYS A 204 -2.85 23.03 6.91
N THR A 205 -2.18 23.76 6.02
CA THR A 205 -2.69 24.99 5.42
C THR A 205 -3.67 24.71 4.27
N SER A 206 -4.64 25.59 4.04
CA SER A 206 -5.55 25.48 2.90
C SER A 206 -4.78 25.56 1.58
N GLY A 207 -5.08 24.65 0.64
CA GLY A 207 -4.46 24.60 -0.67
C GLY A 207 -4.54 23.21 -1.27
N GLU A 208 -4.02 23.08 -2.49
CA GLU A 208 -4.07 21.84 -3.27
C GLU A 208 -3.55 20.61 -2.51
N PRO A 209 -2.40 20.62 -1.81
CA PRO A 209 -1.93 19.43 -1.08
C PRO A 209 -2.92 18.94 -0.03
N ARG A 210 -3.53 19.87 0.72
CA ARG A 210 -4.52 19.55 1.75
C ARG A 210 -5.80 18.98 1.16
N ASP A 211 -6.27 19.55 0.07
CA ASP A 211 -7.51 19.11 -0.58
C ASP A 211 -7.35 17.71 -1.16
N LEU A 212 -6.21 17.42 -1.81
CA LEU A 212 -5.86 16.07 -2.26
C LEU A 212 -5.78 15.09 -1.08
N CYS A 213 -5.09 15.47 0.00
CA CYS A 213 -4.96 14.60 1.18
C CYS A 213 -6.30 14.29 1.85
N LYS A 214 -7.29 15.19 1.79
CA LYS A 214 -8.65 14.94 2.28
C LYS A 214 -9.41 13.93 1.42
N VAL A 215 -9.31 14.05 0.09
CA VAL A 215 -9.91 13.07 -0.83
C VAL A 215 -9.31 11.69 -0.56
N ILE A 216 -7.98 11.60 -0.50
CA ILE A 216 -7.26 10.36 -0.16
C ILE A 216 -7.73 9.78 1.19
N SER A 217 -7.87 10.63 2.22
CA SER A 217 -8.33 10.17 3.54
C SER A 217 -9.76 9.62 3.52
N HIS A 218 -10.65 10.25 2.74
CA HIS A 218 -12.01 9.78 2.54
C HIS A 218 -12.04 8.43 1.80
N ASP A 219 -11.25 8.29 0.75
CA ASP A 219 -11.19 7.05 -0.03
C ASP A 219 -10.61 5.90 0.79
N ILE A 220 -9.57 6.15 1.57
CA ILE A 220 -9.03 5.16 2.53
C ILE A 220 -10.11 4.68 3.50
N GLN A 221 -10.94 5.59 4.02
CA GLN A 221 -12.03 5.24 4.93
C GLN A 221 -13.06 4.34 4.23
N SER A 222 -13.53 4.73 3.05
CA SER A 222 -14.49 3.95 2.26
C SER A 222 -13.95 2.56 1.91
N LEU A 223 -12.69 2.47 1.47
CA LEU A 223 -12.03 1.20 1.17
C LEU A 223 -11.85 0.32 2.41
N SER A 224 -11.59 0.92 3.58
CA SER A 224 -11.46 0.18 4.84
C SER A 224 -12.78 -0.48 5.26
N GLU A 225 -13.89 0.22 5.07
CA GLU A 225 -15.25 -0.31 5.29
C GLU A 225 -15.55 -1.45 4.32
N HIS A 226 -15.27 -1.25 3.03
CA HIS A 226 -15.46 -2.28 2.00
C HIS A 226 -14.60 -3.54 2.27
N ALA A 227 -13.35 -3.36 2.69
CA ALA A 227 -12.49 -4.47 3.07
C ALA A 227 -12.99 -5.20 4.33
N GLY A 228 -13.68 -4.51 5.24
CA GLY A 228 -14.37 -5.11 6.38
C GLY A 228 -15.57 -5.96 5.98
N PHE A 229 -16.33 -5.51 4.99
CA PHE A 229 -17.42 -6.28 4.42
C PHE A 229 -16.91 -7.58 3.77
N ILE A 230 -15.91 -7.48 2.88
CA ILE A 230 -15.33 -8.67 2.22
C ILE A 230 -14.75 -9.65 3.25
N ALA A 231 -14.03 -9.16 4.26
CA ALA A 231 -13.49 -10.02 5.32
C ALA A 231 -14.58 -10.79 6.08
N SER A 232 -15.71 -10.13 6.38
CA SER A 232 -16.86 -10.78 7.01
C SER A 232 -17.47 -11.88 6.13
N ASN A 233 -17.58 -11.64 4.81
CA ASN A 233 -18.06 -12.64 3.86
C ASN A 233 -17.14 -13.86 3.79
N ILE A 234 -15.82 -13.64 3.77
CA ILE A 234 -14.82 -14.72 3.79
C ILE A 234 -14.96 -15.57 5.07
N SER A 235 -15.11 -14.94 6.24
CA SER A 235 -15.31 -15.66 7.51
C SER A 235 -16.59 -16.51 7.48
N PHE A 236 -17.70 -15.93 7.02
CA PHE A 236 -18.95 -16.67 6.83
C PHE A 236 -18.76 -17.89 5.90
N MET A 237 -18.06 -17.71 4.78
CA MET A 237 -17.79 -18.80 3.83
C MET A 237 -16.95 -19.91 4.45
N LEU A 238 -15.94 -19.56 5.24
CA LEU A 238 -15.09 -20.52 5.94
C LEU A 238 -15.92 -21.36 6.92
N ASP A 239 -16.72 -20.72 7.78
CA ASP A 239 -17.54 -21.38 8.78
C ASP A 239 -18.58 -22.31 8.15
N ALA A 240 -19.26 -21.84 7.10
CA ALA A 240 -20.25 -22.64 6.41
C ALA A 240 -19.63 -23.81 5.63
N SER A 241 -18.44 -23.62 5.04
CA SER A 241 -17.70 -24.71 4.36
C SER A 241 -17.30 -25.80 5.33
N LEU A 242 -16.79 -25.45 6.52
CA LEU A 242 -16.48 -26.41 7.58
C LEU A 242 -17.73 -27.16 8.06
N GLY A 243 -18.87 -26.45 8.19
CA GLY A 243 -20.15 -27.07 8.50
C GLY A 243 -20.58 -28.12 7.46
N LEU A 244 -20.44 -27.81 6.17
CA LEU A 244 -20.76 -28.75 5.07
C LEU A 244 -19.84 -29.97 5.06
N ILE A 245 -18.53 -29.78 5.29
CA ILE A 245 -17.56 -30.87 5.38
C ILE A 245 -17.94 -31.82 6.51
N ASN A 246 -18.27 -31.28 7.69
CA ASN A 246 -18.70 -32.08 8.83
C ASN A 246 -19.96 -32.89 8.54
N VAL A 247 -20.92 -32.34 7.78
CA VAL A 247 -22.12 -33.07 7.37
C VAL A 247 -21.76 -34.22 6.41
N GLU A 248 -20.93 -33.97 5.40
CA GLU A 248 -20.52 -35.00 4.42
C GLU A 248 -19.67 -36.11 5.06
N GLN A 249 -18.78 -35.79 6.01
CA GLN A 249 -17.94 -36.77 6.70
C GLN A 249 -18.72 -37.65 7.69
N ASN A 250 -19.82 -37.15 8.24
CA ASN A 250 -20.67 -37.88 9.19
C ASN A 250 -21.89 -38.56 8.54
N SER A 251 -22.04 -38.51 7.21
CA SER A 251 -23.15 -39.08 6.42
C SER A 251 -22.77 -40.23 5.50
#